data_AF-A0A1R3TJW6-F1
#
_entry.id   AF-A0A1R3TJW6-F1
#
_cell.length_a   1.000
_cell.length_b   1.000
_cell.length_c   1.000
_cell.angle_alpha   90.00
_cell.angle_beta   90.00
_cell.angle_gamma   90.00
#
_symmetry.space_group_name_H-M   'P 1'
#
loop_
_entity.id
_entity.type
_entity.pdbx_description
1 polymer ?
#
loop_
_entity_poly.entity_id
_entity_poly.type
_entity_poly.pdbx_seq_one_letter_code
_entity_poly.pdbx_strand_id
1 'polypeptide(L)'
;MLAKHKQWEAVDETLGYSRAKRAEDEASLVEERLARDLSQAQGMTTVAVAAKLHCILERGSPRPDSDEFPWPQIRSVLMDILAMHGVFSKETCAR
;
A
#
# COMPACT_ATOMS: atom_id res chain seq x y z
N MET A 1 37.16 4.17 -15.73
CA MET A 1 36.31 3.44 -14.78
C MET A 1 36.42 3.99 -13.36
N LEU A 2 37.59 3.95 -12.71
CA LEU A 2 37.79 4.45 -11.33
C LEU A 2 37.46 5.94 -11.13
N ALA A 3 37.85 6.81 -12.06
CA ALA A 3 37.54 8.25 -11.96
C ALA A 3 36.03 8.54 -12.01
N LYS A 4 35.29 7.78 -12.83
CA LYS A 4 33.83 7.87 -12.92
C LYS A 4 33.15 7.38 -11.64
N HIS A 5 33.70 6.34 -11.00
CA HIS A 5 33.18 5.84 -9.73
C HIS A 5 33.35 6.86 -8.61
N LYS A 6 34.54 7.45 -8.47
CA LYS A 6 34.79 8.52 -7.48
C LYS A 6 33.91 9.76 -7.71
N GLN A 7 33.68 10.13 -8.96
CA GLN A 7 32.74 11.20 -9.30
C GLN A 7 31.31 10.87 -8.90
N TRP A 8 30.88 9.61 -9.08
CA TRP A 8 29.56 9.16 -8.63
C TRP A 8 29.46 9.16 -7.10
N GLU A 9 30.46 8.64 -6.37
CA GLU A 9 30.46 8.64 -4.90
C GLU A 9 30.37 10.06 -4.33
N ALA A 10 31.13 11.03 -4.86
CA ALA A 10 31.07 12.42 -4.40
C ALA A 10 29.70 13.08 -4.64
N VAL A 11 29.07 12.77 -5.79
CA VAL A 11 27.71 13.24 -6.09
C VAL A 11 26.68 12.51 -5.22
N ASP A 12 26.90 11.24 -4.92
CA ASP A 12 26.03 10.45 -4.07
C ASP A 12 26.07 10.88 -2.60
N GLU A 13 27.25 11.25 -2.08
CA GLU A 13 27.38 11.81 -0.74
C GLU A 13 26.64 13.14 -0.58
N THR A 14 26.63 13.97 -1.64
CA THR A 14 25.99 15.29 -1.62
C THR A 14 24.49 15.22 -1.88
N LEU A 15 24.03 14.41 -2.84
CA LEU A 15 22.61 14.23 -3.16
C LEU A 15 21.91 13.21 -2.25
N GLY A 16 22.67 12.27 -1.67
CA GLY A 16 22.19 11.26 -0.75
C GLY A 16 21.41 10.11 -1.40
N TYR A 17 21.56 9.87 -2.71
CA TYR A 17 20.77 8.86 -3.43
C TYR A 17 20.90 7.45 -2.81
N SER A 18 22.12 6.96 -2.55
CA SER A 18 22.31 5.61 -1.97
C SER A 18 21.83 5.53 -0.53
N ARG A 19 21.83 6.65 0.20
CA ARG A 19 21.22 6.72 1.53
C ARG A 19 19.70 6.59 1.43
N ALA A 20 19.08 7.35 0.52
CA ALA A 20 17.63 7.29 0.29
C ALA A 20 17.21 5.90 -0.20
N LYS A 21 17.96 5.30 -1.11
CA LYS A 21 17.74 3.94 -1.60
C LYS A 21 17.83 2.89 -0.49
N ARG A 22 18.84 2.96 0.38
CA ARG A 22 18.92 2.04 1.54
C ARG A 22 17.72 2.20 2.48
N ALA A 23 17.29 3.44 2.73
CA ALA A 23 16.12 3.69 3.56
C ALA A 23 14.83 3.17 2.92
N GLU A 24 14.69 3.30 1.59
CA GLU A 24 13.61 2.68 0.82
C GLU A 24 13.64 1.15 0.93
N ASP A 25 14.80 0.53 0.71
CA ASP A 25 14.98 -0.93 0.80
C ASP A 25 14.59 -1.44 2.21
N GLU A 26 15.03 -0.76 3.27
CA GLU A 26 14.67 -1.06 4.65
C GLU A 26 13.17 -0.90 4.90
N ALA A 27 12.55 0.18 4.40
CA ALA A 27 11.12 0.41 4.52
C ALA A 27 10.30 -0.64 3.77
N SER A 28 10.74 -1.05 2.57
CA SER A 28 10.11 -2.09 1.76
C SER A 28 10.13 -3.45 2.48
N LEU A 29 11.24 -3.81 3.12
CA LEU A 29 11.32 -5.04 3.93
C LEU A 29 10.36 -5.02 5.13
N VAL A 30 10.19 -3.86 5.76
CA VAL A 30 9.23 -3.69 6.86
C VAL A 30 7.80 -3.78 6.36
N GLU A 31 7.49 -3.13 5.24
CA GLU A 31 6.18 -3.13 4.59
C GLU A 31 5.75 -4.55 4.19
N GLU A 32 6.64 -5.31 3.53
CA GLU A 32 6.40 -6.70 3.13
C GLU A 32 6.13 -7.61 4.32
N ARG A 33 6.90 -7.44 5.41
CA ARG A 33 6.67 -8.20 6.66
C ARG A 33 5.31 -7.88 7.26
N LEU A 34 4.97 -6.60 7.42
CA LEU A 34 3.71 -6.19 8.03
C LEU A 34 2.49 -6.62 7.19
N ALA A 35 2.57 -6.51 5.87
CA ALA A 35 1.51 -6.96 4.98
C ALA A 35 1.29 -8.47 5.06
N ARG A 36 2.36 -9.26 5.18
CA ARG A 36 2.29 -10.71 5.40
C ARG A 36 1.64 -11.03 6.75
N ASP A 37 2.10 -10.40 7.81
CA ASP A 37 1.56 -10.59 9.17
C ASP A 37 0.07 -10.23 9.21
N LEU A 38 -0.33 -9.11 8.60
CA LEU A 38 -1.73 -8.68 8.47
C LEU A 38 -2.56 -9.71 7.69
N SER A 39 -2.02 -10.24 6.58
CA SER A 39 -2.71 -11.26 5.78
C SER A 39 -2.99 -12.54 6.59
N GLN A 40 -2.01 -12.97 7.40
CA GLN A 40 -2.09 -14.18 8.21
C GLN A 40 -2.89 -14.00 9.51
N ALA A 41 -2.99 -12.79 10.04
CA ALA A 41 -3.75 -12.51 11.26
C ALA A 41 -5.22 -12.93 11.10
N GLN A 42 -5.81 -13.59 12.11
CA GLN A 42 -7.21 -13.97 12.05
C GLN A 42 -8.11 -12.72 12.13
N GLY A 43 -8.77 -12.38 11.03
CA GLY A 43 -9.68 -11.24 10.97
C GLY A 43 -11.08 -11.64 11.40
N MET A 44 -11.44 -11.38 12.66
CA MET A 44 -12.82 -11.60 13.16
C MET A 44 -13.71 -10.34 13.12
N THR A 45 -13.19 -9.22 12.64
CA THR A 45 -13.92 -7.93 12.59
C THR A 45 -13.96 -7.35 11.18
N THR A 46 -15.01 -6.56 10.89
CA THR A 46 -15.15 -5.85 9.61
C THR A 46 -13.97 -4.91 9.35
N VAL A 47 -13.44 -4.24 10.39
CA VAL A 47 -12.24 -3.40 10.31
C VAL A 47 -11.01 -4.21 9.88
N ALA A 48 -10.81 -5.40 10.47
CA ALA A 48 -9.68 -6.25 10.10
C ALA A 48 -9.79 -6.73 8.64
N VAL A 49 -10.99 -7.09 8.18
CA VAL A 49 -11.21 -7.47 6.76
C VAL A 49 -10.98 -6.27 5.84
N ALA A 50 -11.47 -5.08 6.19
CA ALA A 50 -11.24 -3.86 5.44
C ALA A 50 -9.75 -3.52 5.31
N ALA A 51 -8.99 -3.64 6.40
CA ALA A 51 -7.54 -3.43 6.40
C ALA A 51 -6.81 -4.38 5.45
N LYS A 52 -7.21 -5.67 5.41
CA LYS A 52 -6.65 -6.65 4.47
C LYS A 52 -6.95 -6.29 3.01
N LEU A 53 -8.19 -5.93 2.70
CA LEU A 53 -8.58 -5.53 1.34
C LEU A 53 -7.87 -4.26 0.90
N HIS A 54 -7.77 -3.26 1.78
CA HIS A 54 -7.00 -2.06 1.53
C HIS A 54 -5.53 -2.39 1.25
N CYS A 55 -4.92 -3.27 2.04
CA CYS A 55 -3.54 -3.72 1.81
C CYS A 55 -3.37 -4.40 0.43
N ILE A 56 -4.35 -5.19 -0.03
CA ILE A 56 -4.33 -5.79 -1.37
C ILE A 56 -4.38 -4.73 -2.46
N LEU A 57 -5.20 -3.69 -2.29
CA LEU A 57 -5.34 -2.61 -3.28
C LEU A 57 -4.06 -1.78 -3.41
N GLU A 58 -3.48 -1.33 -2.30
CA GLU A 58 -2.27 -0.48 -2.31
C GLU A 58 -1.04 -1.20 -2.88
N ARG A 59 -0.93 -2.51 -2.60
CA ARG A 59 0.25 -3.30 -3.00
C ARG A 59 0.10 -3.95 -4.36
N GLY A 60 -1.11 -4.34 -4.72
CA GLY A 60 -1.38 -5.17 -5.90
C GLY A 60 -1.90 -4.42 -7.10
N SER A 61 -2.62 -3.31 -6.89
CA SER A 61 -3.22 -2.60 -8.01
C SER A 61 -2.15 -1.88 -8.84
N PRO A 62 -2.15 -2.00 -10.18
CA PRO A 62 -1.19 -1.30 -11.03
C PRO A 62 -1.24 0.22 -10.84
N ARG A 63 -2.43 0.75 -10.52
CA ARG A 63 -2.75 2.16 -10.31
C ARG A 63 -3.97 2.29 -9.39
N PRO A 64 -4.09 3.35 -8.58
CA PRO A 64 -5.20 3.52 -7.63
C PRO A 64 -6.61 3.40 -8.26
N ASP A 65 -6.75 3.88 -9.49
CA ASP A 65 -7.98 3.96 -10.26
C ASP A 65 -8.11 2.86 -11.33
N SER A 66 -7.26 1.83 -11.30
CA SER A 66 -7.27 0.74 -12.28
C SER A 66 -8.67 0.13 -12.41
N ASP A 67 -9.23 0.14 -13.62
CA ASP A 67 -10.53 -0.43 -13.98
C ASP A 67 -10.43 -1.91 -14.40
N GLU A 68 -9.21 -2.44 -14.47
CA GLU A 68 -8.93 -3.83 -14.79
C GLU A 68 -9.44 -4.77 -13.70
N PHE A 69 -10.01 -5.90 -14.10
CA PHE A 69 -10.38 -6.95 -13.16
C PHE A 69 -9.15 -7.44 -12.37
N PRO A 70 -9.22 -7.63 -11.03
CA PRO A 70 -10.41 -7.55 -10.16
C PRO A 70 -10.52 -6.24 -9.35
N TRP A 71 -9.75 -5.19 -9.68
CA TRP A 71 -9.58 -4.03 -8.80
C TRP A 71 -10.89 -3.27 -8.50
N PRO A 72 -11.78 -3.03 -9.48
CA PRO A 72 -13.10 -2.45 -9.20
C PRO A 72 -13.92 -3.28 -8.21
N GLN A 73 -13.91 -4.61 -8.34
CA GLN A 73 -14.69 -5.51 -7.48
C GLN A 73 -14.15 -5.50 -6.05
N ILE A 74 -12.82 -5.53 -5.88
CA ILE A 74 -12.18 -5.45 -4.56
C ILE A 74 -12.49 -4.10 -3.89
N ARG A 75 -12.41 -2.98 -4.62
CA ARG A 75 -12.81 -1.66 -4.10
C ARG A 75 -14.28 -1.63 -3.70
N SER A 76 -15.17 -2.20 -4.51
CA SER A 76 -16.60 -2.28 -4.18
C SER A 76 -16.83 -3.04 -2.86
N VAL A 77 -16.21 -4.21 -2.69
CA VAL A 77 -16.34 -5.02 -1.47
C VAL A 77 -15.78 -4.27 -0.25
N LEU A 78 -14.64 -3.58 -0.39
CA LEU A 78 -14.09 -2.74 0.67
C LEU A 78 -15.09 -1.65 1.10
N MET A 79 -15.70 -0.95 0.15
CA MET A 79 -16.70 0.08 0.44
C MET A 79 -17.94 -0.48 1.15
N ASP A 80 -18.42 -1.66 0.74
CA ASP A 80 -19.57 -2.29 1.39
C ASP A 80 -19.24 -2.70 2.84
N ILE A 81 -18.03 -3.22 3.11
CA ILE A 81 -17.60 -3.57 4.48
C ILE A 81 -17.46 -2.32 5.36
N LEU A 82 -16.93 -1.22 4.82
CA LEU A 82 -16.84 0.06 5.54
C LEU A 82 -18.23 0.62 5.85
N ALA A 83 -19.19 0.48 4.93
CA ALA A 83 -20.59 0.84 5.16
C ALA A 83 -21.22 -0.02 6.28
N MET A 84 -21.00 -1.34 6.27
CA MET A 84 -21.47 -2.24 7.34
C MET A 84 -20.91 -1.89 8.72
N HIS A 85 -19.68 -1.38 8.80
CA HIS A 85 -19.09 -0.92 10.06
C HIS A 85 -19.74 0.36 10.61
N GLY A 86 -20.54 1.07 9.81
CA GLY A 86 -21.18 2.34 10.17
C GLY A 86 -20.36 3.58 9.80
N VAL A 87 -19.28 3.43 9.02
CA VAL A 87 -18.45 4.56 8.53
C VAL A 87 -19.15 5.29 7.38
N PHE A 88 -20.03 4.59 6.65
CA PHE A 88 -20.87 5.16 5.61
C PHE A 88 -22.34 4.80 5.85
N SER A 89 -23.13 5.75 6.31
CA SER A 89 -24.59 5.64 6.22
C SER A 89 -24.99 5.81 4.75
N LYS A 90 -25.63 4.80 4.15
CA LYS A 90 -26.26 4.92 2.82
C LYS A 90 -27.59 5.72 2.86
N GLU A 91 -27.89 6.42 3.95
CA GLU A 91 -29.12 7.21 4.10
C GLU A 91 -28.86 8.72 3.92
N THR A 92 -28.64 9.19 2.69
CA THR A 92 -28.77 10.65 2.41
C THR A 92 -29.16 10.99 0.97
N CYS A 93 -29.60 10.05 0.13
CA CYS A 93 -30.11 10.38 -1.20
C CYS A 93 -31.52 9.83 -1.43
N ALA A 94 -32.46 10.25 -0.57
CA ALA A 94 -33.91 10.11 -0.79
C ALA A 94 -34.70 11.10 0.09
N ARG A 95 -34.26 12.37 0.14
CA ARG A 95 -35.07 13.46 0.70
C ARG A 95 -34.96 14.71 -0.15
#